data_AF-A0A7G7SRY7-F1
#
_entry.id   AF-A0A7G7SRY7-F1
#
_cell.length_a   1.000
_cell.length_b   1.000
_cell.length_c   1.000
_cell.angle_alpha   90.00
_cell.angle_beta   90.00
_cell.angle_gamma   90.00
#
_symmetry.space_group_name_H-M   'P 1'
#
loop_
_entity.id
_entity.type
_entity.pdbx_description
1 polymer ?
#
loop_
_entity_poly.entity_id
_entity_poly.type
_entity_poly.pdbx_seq_one_letter_code
_entity_poly.pdbx_strand_id
1 'polypeptide(L)'
;MSRYCSHCGLELREVGDFRSHWITVYECPSELPLHDFLEVGDPRWSFPLLDLNLGVKDRLTNADPSLVELAISRIRMIDYKTVSIFGFEQTLLGTFSEPGNAAVQS
;
A
#
# COMPACT_ATOMS: atom_id res chain seq x y z
N MET A 1 6.46 17.45 1.93
CA MET A 1 5.98 17.97 0.63
C MET A 1 4.51 17.64 0.55
N SER A 2 3.65 18.57 0.13
CA SER A 2 2.22 18.28 -0.05
C SER A 2 2.01 17.28 -1.20
N ARG A 3 1.11 16.32 -1.00
CA ARG A 3 0.66 15.37 -2.02
C ARG A 3 -0.76 15.70 -2.45
N TYR A 4 -1.10 15.43 -3.69
CA TYR A 4 -2.42 15.76 -4.26
C TYR A 4 -3.06 14.51 -4.86
N CYS A 5 -4.38 14.40 -4.71
CA CYS A 5 -5.17 13.33 -5.28
C CYS A 5 -5.14 13.40 -6.81
N SER A 6 -4.76 12.32 -7.47
CA SER A 6 -4.76 12.21 -8.93
C SER A 6 -6.17 12.28 -9.55
N HIS A 7 -7.21 11.98 -8.77
CA HIS A 7 -8.60 11.94 -9.25
C HIS A 7 -9.35 13.28 -9.10
N CYS A 8 -9.16 13.99 -7.98
CA CYS A 8 -9.90 15.22 -7.68
C CYS A 8 -9.03 16.47 -7.48
N GLY A 9 -7.70 16.33 -7.45
CA GLY A 9 -6.75 17.43 -7.28
C GLY A 9 -6.67 18.02 -5.87
N LEU A 10 -7.45 17.52 -4.91
CA LEU A 10 -7.40 17.97 -3.52
C LEU A 10 -6.09 17.54 -2.84
N GLU A 11 -5.62 18.34 -1.89
CA GLU A 11 -4.47 17.99 -1.06
C GLU A 11 -4.81 16.78 -0.19
N LEU A 12 -3.92 15.78 -0.22
CA LEU A 12 -4.05 14.57 0.55
C LEU A 12 -3.60 14.78 2.00
N ARG A 13 -4.28 14.11 2.92
CA ARG A 13 -3.95 14.12 4.34
C ARG A 13 -3.14 12.88 4.72
N GLU A 14 -1.96 13.06 5.30
CA GLU A 14 -1.22 11.95 5.91
C GLU A 14 -2.02 11.37 7.08
N VAL A 15 -2.17 10.04 7.11
CA VAL A 15 -2.92 9.32 8.13
C VAL A 15 -2.07 8.18 8.72
N GLY A 16 -2.00 8.15 10.04
CA GLY A 16 -1.15 7.21 10.78
C GLY A 16 0.35 7.54 10.70
N ASP A 17 1.15 6.92 11.58
CA ASP A 17 2.61 6.97 11.51
C ASP A 17 3.13 5.57 11.16
N PHE A 18 3.43 5.37 9.88
CA PHE A 18 3.98 4.11 9.36
C PHE A 18 5.42 4.29 8.87
N ARG A 19 6.08 5.38 9.27
CA ARG A 19 7.43 5.73 8.78
C ARG A 19 8.47 4.71 9.21
N SER A 20 8.26 4.05 10.35
CA SER A 20 9.06 2.89 10.80
C SER A 20 9.08 1.76 9.77
N HIS A 21 8.04 1.66 8.96
CA HIS A 21 7.88 0.66 7.91
C HIS A 21 8.19 1.21 6.51
N TRP A 22 8.71 2.44 6.41
CA TRP A 22 9.07 3.08 5.14
C TRP A 22 7.86 3.30 4.23
N ILE A 23 6.68 3.45 4.81
CA ILE A 23 5.48 3.82 4.06
C ILE A 23 4.80 5.03 4.69
N THR A 24 4.08 5.77 3.86
CA THR A 24 3.20 6.86 4.29
C THR A 24 1.85 6.64 3.64
N VAL A 25 0.79 6.67 4.43
CA VAL A 25 -0.58 6.53 3.94
C VAL A 25 -1.20 7.90 3.87
N TYR A 26 -1.90 8.15 2.76
CA TYR A 26 -2.55 9.40 2.48
C TYR A 26 -4.03 9.15 2.22
N GLU A 27 -4.89 9.96 2.83
CA GLU A 27 -6.32 9.93 2.63
C GLU A 27 -6.76 11.13 1.80
N CYS A 28 -7.66 10.89 0.84
CA CYS A 28 -8.31 11.96 0.09
C CYS A 28 -9.51 12.52 0.88
N PRO A 29 -9.63 13.84 1.10
CA PRO A 29 -10.73 14.43 1.86
C PRO A 29 -12.04 14.55 1.08
N SER A 30 -12.12 13.97 -0.13
CA SER A 30 -13.32 14.02 -0.98
C SER A 30 -14.47 13.17 -0.40
N GLU A 31 -15.72 13.62 -0.56
CA GLU A 31 -16.92 12.86 -0.16
C GLU A 31 -17.34 11.79 -1.18
N LEU A 32 -16.74 11.80 -2.38
CA LEU A 32 -16.85 10.76 -3.42
C LEU A 32 -15.96 9.55 -3.04
N PRO A 33 -16.14 8.35 -3.63
CA PRO A 33 -15.48 7.12 -3.15
C PRO A 33 -14.02 7.35 -2.77
N LEU A 34 -13.71 7.06 -1.51
CA LEU A 34 -12.42 7.37 -0.89
C LEU A 34 -11.32 6.59 -1.62
N HIS A 35 -10.45 7.31 -2.31
CA HIS A 35 -9.19 6.80 -2.83
C HIS A 35 -8.13 7.14 -1.79
N ASP A 36 -7.76 6.14 -0.99
CA ASP A 36 -6.59 6.22 -0.14
C ASP A 36 -5.34 5.94 -1.00
N PHE A 37 -4.19 6.45 -0.61
CA PHE A 37 -2.95 6.28 -1.35
C PHE A 37 -1.83 5.81 -0.43
N LEU A 38 -0.91 5.04 -1.01
CA LEU A 38 0.31 4.58 -0.37
C LEU A 38 1.52 5.18 -1.05
N GLU A 39 2.41 5.76 -0.26
CA GLU A 39 3.76 6.11 -0.65
C GLU A 39 4.75 5.16 0.02
N VAL A 40 5.73 4.70 -0.74
CA VAL A 40 6.82 3.87 -0.23
C VAL A 40 8.11 4.71 -0.25
N GLY A 41 8.66 4.96 0.92
CA GLY A 41 9.89 5.71 1.12
C GLY A 41 11.12 4.82 1.11
N ASP A 42 11.70 4.53 -0.06
CA ASP A 42 13.04 3.95 -0.15
C ASP A 42 14.01 5.03 -0.68
N PRO A 43 15.11 5.34 0.03
CA PRO A 43 16.04 6.40 -0.41
C PRO A 43 16.74 6.07 -1.74
N ARG A 44 16.70 4.81 -2.19
CA ARG A 44 17.27 4.37 -3.47
C ARG A 44 16.23 4.41 -4.59
N TRP A 45 14.94 4.42 -4.27
CA TRP A 45 13.86 4.23 -5.25
C TRP A 45 12.69 5.18 -5.00
N SER A 46 12.30 5.92 -6.04
CA SER A 46 11.07 6.71 -6.02
C SER A 46 9.92 5.87 -6.55
N PHE A 47 9.02 5.45 -5.66
CA PHE A 47 7.76 4.83 -6.08
C PHE A 47 6.72 5.91 -6.40
N PRO A 48 5.85 5.71 -7.41
CA PRO A 48 4.68 6.57 -7.56
C PRO A 48 3.75 6.37 -6.36
N LEU A 49 2.90 7.37 -6.09
CA LEU A 49 1.76 7.19 -5.18
C LEU A 49 0.87 6.09 -5.74
N LEU A 50 0.58 5.08 -4.92
CA LEU A 50 -0.19 3.91 -5.32
C LEU A 50 -1.61 4.04 -4.76
N ASP A 51 -2.62 3.89 -5.62
CA ASP A 51 -4.01 3.80 -5.17
C ASP A 51 -4.22 2.56 -4.30
N LEU A 52 -4.80 2.75 -3.12
CA LEU A 52 -5.24 1.69 -2.24
C LEU A 52 -6.72 1.36 -2.48
N ASN A 53 -7.04 0.07 -2.48
CA ASN A 53 -8.40 -0.40 -2.45
C ASN A 53 -9.10 -0.04 -1.13
N LEU A 54 -10.41 0.11 -1.22
CA LEU A 54 -11.27 0.45 -0.09
C LEU A 54 -11.07 -0.55 1.07
N GLY A 55 -10.86 -0.04 2.29
CA GLY A 55 -10.69 -0.85 3.50
C GLY A 55 -9.28 -1.38 3.74
N VAL A 56 -8.33 -1.21 2.79
CA VAL A 56 -6.92 -1.57 3.01
C VAL A 56 -6.28 -0.67 4.08
N LYS A 57 -6.62 0.63 4.12
CA LYS A 57 -6.16 1.57 5.17
C LYS A 57 -6.57 1.11 6.57
N ASP A 58 -7.85 0.77 6.77
CA ASP A 58 -8.35 0.28 8.06
C ASP A 58 -7.60 -0.99 8.48
N ARG A 59 -7.36 -1.91 7.53
CA ARG A 59 -6.56 -3.10 7.82
C ARG A 59 -5.12 -2.77 8.15
N LEU A 60 -4.47 -1.87 7.42
CA LEU A 60 -3.09 -1.46 7.70
C LEU A 60 -2.96 -0.86 9.11
N THR A 61 -3.93 -0.06 9.52
CA THR A 61 -3.96 0.56 10.86
C THR A 61 -4.10 -0.46 11.99
N ASN A 62 -4.75 -1.60 11.71
CA ASN A 62 -4.98 -2.68 12.67
C ASN A 62 -4.08 -3.91 12.45
N ALA A 63 -3.20 -3.88 11.44
CA ALA A 63 -2.39 -5.03 11.06
C ALA A 63 -1.25 -5.24 12.05
N ASP A 64 -0.88 -6.50 12.24
CA ASP A 64 0.35 -6.82 12.95
C ASP A 64 1.56 -6.25 12.17
N PRO A 65 2.53 -5.60 12.86
CA PRO A 65 3.70 -5.02 12.20
C PRO A 65 4.47 -5.99 11.30
N SER A 66 4.54 -7.28 11.64
CA SER A 66 5.22 -8.29 10.82
C SER A 66 4.53 -8.52 9.48
N LEU A 67 3.21 -8.38 9.44
CA LEU A 67 2.42 -8.48 8.20
C LEU A 67 2.66 -7.26 7.30
N VAL A 68 2.78 -6.07 7.90
CA VAL A 68 3.08 -4.82 7.19
C VAL A 68 4.47 -4.89 6.56
N GLU A 69 5.48 -5.35 7.32
CA GLU A 69 6.84 -5.54 6.80
C GLU A 69 6.89 -6.57 5.66
N LEU A 70 6.14 -7.67 5.77
CA LEU A 70 6.03 -8.67 4.71
C LEU A 70 5.41 -8.06 3.44
N ALA A 71 4.32 -7.32 3.57
CA ALA A 71 3.65 -6.68 2.43
C ALA A 71 4.58 -5.70 1.70
N ILE A 72 5.37 -4.92 2.45
CA ILE A 72 6.30 -3.93 1.90
C ILE A 72 7.50 -4.60 1.23
N SER A 73 8.04 -5.67 1.83
CA SER A 73 9.08 -6.50 1.23
C SER A 73 8.67 -7.02 -0.16
N ARG A 74 7.39 -7.36 -0.34
CA ARG A 74 6.85 -7.79 -1.63
C ARG A 74 6.76 -6.66 -2.66
N ILE A 75 6.44 -5.42 -2.26
CA ILE A 75 6.51 -4.26 -3.18
C ILE A 75 7.94 -4.13 -3.74
N ARG A 76 8.96 -4.34 -2.91
CA ARG A 76 10.37 -4.24 -3.32
C ARG A 76 10.82 -5.36 -4.27
N MET A 77 10.11 -6.50 -4.30
CA MET A 77 10.41 -7.63 -5.19
C MET A 77 9.73 -7.54 -6.55
N ILE A 78 8.66 -6.74 -6.70
CA ILE A 78 7.97 -6.54 -7.97
C ILE A 78 8.70 -5.44 -8.75
N ASP A 79 8.98 -5.68 -10.03
CA ASP A 79 9.63 -4.69 -10.90
C ASP A 79 8.88 -3.34 -10.80
N TYR A 80 9.59 -2.30 -10.36
CA TYR A 80 9.03 -0.97 -10.13
C TYR A 80 8.50 -0.30 -11.41
N LYS A 81 8.77 -0.86 -12.59
CA LYS A 81 8.19 -0.40 -13.85
C LYS A 81 6.79 -0.93 -14.09
N THR A 82 6.37 -1.94 -13.32
CA THR A 82 5.08 -2.61 -13.45
C THR A 82 4.32 -2.67 -12.13
N VAL A 83 4.59 -1.74 -11.19
CA VAL A 83 4.13 -1.80 -9.78
C VAL A 83 2.65 -2.19 -9.71
N SER A 84 2.42 -3.43 -9.34
CA SER A 84 1.10 -3.92 -9.00
C SER A 84 1.01 -3.93 -7.48
N ILE A 85 0.35 -2.92 -6.92
CA ILE A 85 -0.01 -2.86 -5.50
C ILE A 85 -0.83 -4.10 -5.07
N PHE A 86 -1.37 -4.84 -6.04
CA PHE A 86 -2.09 -6.09 -5.84
C PHE A 86 -1.35 -7.06 -4.91
N GLY A 87 -0.03 -7.23 -5.05
CA GLY A 87 0.72 -8.13 -4.15
C GLY A 87 0.76 -7.65 -2.69
N PHE A 88 0.86 -6.35 -2.49
CA PHE A 88 0.79 -5.70 -1.17
C PHE A 88 -0.60 -5.84 -0.55
N GLU A 89 -1.63 -5.50 -1.32
CA GLU A 89 -3.01 -5.57 -0.86
C GLU A 89 -3.44 -7.00 -0.56
N GLN A 90 -3.09 -7.96 -1.42
CA GLN A 90 -3.36 -9.38 -1.19
C GLN A 90 -2.68 -9.87 0.10
N THR A 91 -1.48 -9.38 0.41
CA THR A 91 -0.78 -9.74 1.65
C THR A 91 -1.52 -9.17 2.86
N LEU A 92 -1.92 -7.90 2.84
CA LEU A 92 -2.70 -7.28 3.91
C LEU A 92 -4.12 -7.86 4.04
N LEU A 93 -4.71 -8.27 2.93
CA LEU A 93 -6.04 -8.88 2.89
C LEU A 93 -6.00 -10.36 3.33
N GLY A 94 -4.80 -10.97 3.41
CA GLY A 94 -4.61 -12.39 3.74
C GLY A 94 -4.98 -13.34 2.59
N THR A 95 -5.06 -12.83 1.36
CA THR A 95 -5.46 -13.56 0.16
C THR A 95 -4.26 -13.89 -0.75
N PHE A 96 -3.07 -13.40 -0.40
CA PHE A 96 -1.85 -13.69 -1.13
C PHE A 96 -1.49 -15.18 -1.10
N SER A 97 -1.34 -15.77 -2.28
CA SER A 97 -0.78 -17.11 -2.46
C SER A 97 0.63 -16.96 -3.04
N GLU A 98 1.63 -17.55 -2.40
CA GLU A 98 3.01 -17.48 -2.88
C GLU A 98 3.14 -18.07 -4.29
N PRO A 99 3.74 -17.34 -5.27
CA PRO A 99 4.07 -17.90 -6.57
C PRO A 99 5.23 -18.88 -6.38
N GLY A 100 4.89 -20.11 -5.99
CA GLY A 100 5.85 -21.15 -5.64
C GLY A 100 5.31 -22.23 -4.69
N ASN A 101 4.13 -22.04 -4.10
CA ASN A 101 3.52 -23.04 -3.22
C ASN A 101 2.06 -23.36 -3.61
N ALA A 102 1.77 -23.41 -4.92
CA ALA A 102 0.57 -24.05 -5.45
C ALA A 102 0.75 -25.58 -5.53
N ALA A 103 1.33 -26.18 -4.49
CA ALA A 103 1.33 -27.60 -4.26
C ALA A 103 0.83 -27.84 -2.83
N VAL A 104 -0.31 -28.55 -2.73
CA VAL A 104 -0.98 -28.99 -1.50
C VAL A 104 -1.78 -27.85 -0.86
N GLN A 105 -3.11 -27.83 -0.91
CA GLN A 105 -3.97 -28.86 -0.31
C GLN A 105 -5.27 -29.13 -1.09
N SER A 106 -5.58 -30.42 -1.15
CA SER A 106 -6.84 -31.04 -1.55
C SER A 106 -7.92 -30.90 -0.48
#